data_AF-A0AAD6EUK4-F1
#
_entry.id   AF-A0AAD6EUK4-F1
#
_cell.length_a   1.000
_cell.length_b   1.000
_cell.length_c   1.000
_cell.angle_alpha   90.00
_cell.angle_beta   90.00
_cell.angle_gamma   90.00
#
_symmetry.space_group_name_H-M   'P 1'
#
loop_
_entity.id
_entity.type
_entity.pdbx_description
1 polymer ?
#
loop_
_entity_poly.entity_id
_entity_poly.type
_entity_poly.pdbx_seq_one_letter_code
_entity_poly.pdbx_strand_id
1 'polypeptide(L)'
;MAKDGGLDWDGLLKWSLANSDGTQQARQLSDEDRRWFMEAMQAQTVDVVRRMKEISLVMSTPDDVLQSQGVTPDDIYNMLDELHEHVESIDMANDLHSVGGLVPLLGYLRSPHANLRAKAADVVSTIVQNNPKSQQLVMEANGLDPLLTNFNSDSSIASRTKALGAISSLIQHNKPGINAFRLANGYASLKDALSSDDVRFQRKALNLIKYLLHENSADCSIVTELGIPRQMVHLASSADSDVREAALGGLLELAKDKKSGTLADEEKLKSVLQSRIDGISEMSEDQLEAAREERQLVDSLWKECYNEPSSLREKGLVVLPGEETFKQPPDVAGKFFEPALRAWSTPKQDGRNVSESAGEKKDTPPPLLLGPGPSDGSSA
;
A
#
# COMPACT_ATOMS: atom_id res chain seq x y z
N MET A 1 27.48 -37.93 -18.63
CA MET A 1 26.19 -38.47 -18.18
C MET A 1 25.73 -37.61 -17.01
N ALA A 2 24.94 -36.55 -17.28
CA ALA A 2 24.16 -35.88 -16.26
C ALA A 2 22.72 -36.34 -16.48
N LYS A 3 22.23 -37.18 -15.56
CA LYS A 3 20.83 -37.54 -15.42
C LYS A 3 20.22 -36.53 -14.45
N ASP A 4 18.99 -36.15 -14.73
CA ASP A 4 18.12 -35.18 -14.04
C ASP A 4 18.52 -33.71 -14.16
N GLY A 5 17.64 -32.92 -14.79
CA GLY A 5 17.69 -31.46 -14.89
C GLY A 5 17.31 -30.76 -13.59
N GLY A 6 17.77 -31.27 -12.45
CA GLY A 6 17.69 -30.61 -11.15
C GLY A 6 19.04 -30.02 -10.76
N LEU A 7 19.05 -28.91 -10.03
CA LEU A 7 20.29 -28.31 -9.53
C LEU A 7 21.11 -29.35 -8.76
N ASP A 8 22.39 -29.45 -9.08
CA ASP A 8 23.37 -30.17 -8.26
C ASP A 8 23.67 -29.35 -6.99
N TRP A 9 22.73 -29.42 -6.03
CA TRP A 9 22.83 -28.75 -4.73
C TRP A 9 24.09 -29.18 -3.97
N ASP A 10 24.52 -30.42 -4.15
CA ASP A 10 25.74 -30.94 -3.53
C ASP A 10 26.98 -30.30 -4.16
N GLY A 11 26.96 -30.06 -5.47
CA GLY A 11 27.95 -29.26 -6.19
C GLY A 11 28.00 -27.79 -5.74
N LEU A 12 26.83 -27.12 -5.65
CA LEU A 12 26.74 -25.72 -5.22
C LEU A 12 27.17 -25.54 -3.76
N LEU A 13 26.80 -26.47 -2.87
CA LEU A 13 27.18 -26.45 -1.47
C LEU A 13 28.70 -26.69 -1.31
N LYS A 14 29.27 -27.66 -2.02
CA LYS A 14 30.72 -27.90 -2.04
C LYS A 14 31.49 -26.69 -2.57
N TRP A 15 30.98 -26.03 -3.61
CA TRP A 15 31.57 -24.81 -4.15
C TRP A 15 31.48 -23.64 -3.15
N SER A 16 30.34 -23.47 -2.46
CA SER A 16 30.17 -22.43 -1.45
C SER A 16 31.10 -22.64 -0.26
N LEU A 17 31.20 -23.86 0.28
CA LEU A 17 32.13 -24.20 1.35
C LEU A 17 33.59 -23.98 0.95
N ALA A 18 33.96 -24.33 -0.28
CA ALA A 18 35.32 -24.13 -0.78
C ALA A 18 35.70 -22.65 -0.92
N ASN A 19 34.71 -21.75 -1.07
CA ASN A 19 34.92 -20.32 -1.22
C ASN A 19 34.58 -19.50 0.05
N SER A 20 34.12 -20.13 1.14
CA SER A 20 33.70 -19.48 2.39
C SER A 20 34.48 -19.92 3.63
N ASP A 21 35.80 -20.11 3.54
CA ASP A 21 36.62 -20.55 4.69
C ASP A 21 36.80 -19.48 5.80
N GLY A 22 36.27 -18.26 5.64
CA GLY A 22 36.26 -17.21 6.69
C GLY A 22 37.63 -16.71 7.17
N THR A 23 38.73 -17.36 6.75
CA THR A 23 40.11 -17.17 7.19
C THR A 23 41.01 -16.61 6.08
N GLN A 24 40.50 -16.48 4.85
CA GLN A 24 41.22 -15.88 3.71
C GLN A 24 40.49 -14.63 3.17
N GLN A 25 41.28 -13.68 2.65
CA GLN A 25 40.78 -12.48 1.97
C GLN A 25 39.85 -12.89 0.82
N ALA A 26 38.68 -12.24 0.70
CA ALA A 26 37.66 -12.55 -0.29
C ALA A 26 38.26 -12.63 -1.70
N ARG A 27 38.41 -13.84 -2.25
CA ARG A 27 38.84 -14.05 -3.62
C ARG A 27 37.74 -13.56 -4.55
N GLN A 28 38.10 -12.73 -5.53
CA GLN A 28 37.18 -12.37 -6.59
C GLN A 28 36.85 -13.64 -7.41
N LEU A 29 35.56 -13.95 -7.56
CA LEU A 29 35.11 -15.07 -8.40
C LEU A 29 35.73 -14.95 -9.80
N SER A 30 36.19 -16.07 -10.36
CA SER A 30 36.58 -16.13 -11.76
C SER A 30 35.38 -15.85 -12.67
N ASP A 31 35.65 -15.37 -13.89
CA ASP A 31 34.59 -15.09 -14.87
C ASP A 31 33.85 -16.36 -15.34
N GLU A 32 34.48 -17.52 -15.18
CA GLU A 32 33.90 -18.84 -15.48
C GLU A 32 32.93 -19.27 -14.37
N ASP A 33 33.32 -19.10 -13.10
CA ASP A 33 32.45 -19.40 -11.95
C ASP A 33 31.23 -18.47 -11.90
N ARG A 34 31.42 -17.18 -12.23
CA ARG A 34 30.30 -16.23 -12.35
C ARG A 34 29.31 -16.65 -13.44
N ARG A 35 29.82 -17.08 -14.60
CA ARG A 35 28.98 -17.53 -15.71
C ARG A 35 28.22 -18.80 -15.36
N TRP A 36 28.89 -19.78 -14.78
CA TRP A 36 28.26 -21.01 -14.32
C TRP A 36 27.17 -20.73 -13.28
N PHE A 37 27.43 -19.86 -12.31
CA PHE A 37 26.43 -19.48 -11.30
C PHE A 37 25.24 -18.73 -11.90
N MET A 38 25.48 -17.78 -12.81
CA MET A 38 24.40 -17.08 -13.52
C MET A 38 23.58 -18.03 -14.39
N GLU A 39 24.22 -18.99 -15.06
CA GLU A 39 23.56 -20.00 -15.89
C GLU A 39 22.74 -20.99 -15.04
N ALA A 40 23.26 -21.45 -13.90
CA ALA A 40 22.54 -22.30 -12.96
C ALA A 40 21.35 -21.58 -12.31
N MET A 41 21.49 -20.29 -11.99
CA MET A 41 20.38 -19.46 -11.52
C MET A 41 19.32 -19.26 -12.61
N GLN A 42 19.73 -18.89 -13.83
CA GLN A 42 18.82 -18.68 -14.96
C GLN A 42 18.10 -19.96 -15.41
N ALA A 43 18.74 -21.12 -15.29
CA ALA A 43 18.12 -22.41 -15.57
C ALA A 43 16.99 -22.77 -14.59
N GLN A 44 17.00 -22.21 -13.38
CA GLN A 44 15.95 -22.41 -12.38
C GLN A 44 14.90 -21.29 -12.36
N THR A 45 15.20 -20.10 -12.89
CA THR A 45 14.18 -19.09 -13.10
C THR A 45 13.24 -19.61 -14.18
N VAL A 46 12.02 -20.02 -13.77
CA VAL A 46 10.91 -20.16 -14.73
C VAL A 46 10.91 -18.87 -15.53
N ASP A 47 10.96 -18.96 -16.86
CA ASP A 47 10.76 -17.79 -17.71
C ASP A 47 9.32 -17.32 -17.47
N VAL A 48 9.16 -16.47 -16.45
CA VAL A 48 7.86 -16.00 -15.95
C VAL A 48 7.13 -15.29 -17.07
N VAL A 49 7.84 -14.57 -17.92
CA VAL A 49 7.27 -13.90 -19.10
C VAL A 49 6.74 -14.91 -20.10
N ARG A 50 7.47 -16.00 -20.38
CA ARG A 50 6.95 -17.11 -21.21
C ARG A 50 5.73 -17.76 -20.58
N ARG A 51 5.74 -18.03 -19.27
CA ARG A 51 4.60 -18.64 -18.58
C ARG A 51 3.37 -17.73 -18.59
N MET A 52 3.55 -16.44 -18.33
CA MET A 52 2.49 -15.43 -18.44
C MET A 52 1.91 -15.33 -19.85
N LYS A 53 2.73 -15.50 -20.91
CA LYS A 53 2.25 -15.58 -22.30
C LYS A 53 1.37 -16.80 -22.53
N GLU A 54 1.75 -17.95 -22.00
CA GLU A 54 0.92 -19.17 -22.07
C GLU A 54 -0.42 -18.97 -21.37
N ILE A 55 -0.40 -18.43 -20.14
CA ILE A 55 -1.61 -18.10 -19.38
C ILE A 55 -2.48 -17.10 -20.16
N SER A 56 -1.88 -16.07 -20.73
CA SER A 56 -2.58 -15.06 -21.54
C SER A 56 -3.24 -15.66 -22.78
N LEU A 57 -2.62 -16.65 -23.41
CA LEU A 57 -3.18 -17.37 -24.55
C LEU A 57 -4.40 -18.21 -24.13
N VAL A 58 -4.31 -18.93 -23.01
CA VAL A 58 -5.44 -19.70 -22.48
C VAL A 58 -6.60 -18.76 -22.11
N MET A 59 -6.32 -17.64 -21.44
CA MET A 59 -7.32 -16.62 -21.10
C MET A 59 -7.99 -15.99 -22.33
N SER A 60 -7.28 -15.91 -23.46
CA SER A 60 -7.81 -15.35 -24.71
C SER A 60 -8.62 -16.37 -25.52
N THR A 61 -8.57 -17.65 -25.14
CA THR A 61 -9.26 -18.72 -25.86
C THR A 61 -10.76 -18.68 -25.53
N PRO A 62 -11.65 -18.79 -26.51
CA PRO A 62 -13.09 -18.82 -26.27
C PRO A 62 -13.52 -19.94 -25.30
N ASP A 63 -14.49 -19.63 -24.43
CA ASP A 63 -14.97 -20.55 -23.38
C ASP A 63 -15.51 -21.88 -23.94
N ASP A 64 -16.13 -21.87 -25.13
CA ASP A 64 -16.63 -23.07 -25.80
C ASP A 64 -15.50 -24.03 -26.20
N VAL A 65 -14.38 -23.47 -26.66
CA VAL A 65 -13.18 -24.23 -27.00
C VAL A 65 -12.54 -24.80 -25.74
N LEU A 66 -12.41 -24.00 -24.68
CA LEU A 66 -11.88 -24.45 -23.39
C LEU A 66 -12.71 -25.60 -22.80
N GLN A 67 -14.04 -25.48 -22.81
CA GLN A 67 -14.95 -26.53 -22.37
C GLN A 67 -14.84 -27.79 -23.23
N SER A 68 -14.70 -27.66 -24.55
CA SER A 68 -14.51 -28.80 -25.45
C SER A 68 -13.20 -29.55 -25.20
N GLN A 69 -12.19 -28.87 -24.68
CA GLN A 69 -10.90 -29.43 -24.26
C GLN A 69 -10.93 -29.99 -22.84
N GLY A 70 -12.07 -29.92 -22.15
CA GLY A 70 -12.24 -30.43 -20.79
C GLY A 70 -11.72 -29.49 -19.71
N VAL A 71 -11.42 -28.22 -20.03
CA VAL A 71 -10.99 -27.22 -19.05
C VAL A 71 -12.18 -26.82 -18.20
N THR A 72 -12.04 -26.96 -16.88
CA THR A 72 -13.07 -26.60 -15.92
C THR A 72 -12.89 -25.16 -15.40
N PRO A 73 -13.95 -24.54 -14.83
CA PRO A 73 -13.80 -23.25 -14.16
C PRO A 73 -12.77 -23.26 -13.02
N ASP A 74 -12.56 -24.40 -12.36
CA ASP A 74 -11.57 -24.53 -11.29
C ASP A 74 -10.13 -24.53 -11.86
N ASP A 75 -9.92 -25.10 -13.05
CA ASP A 75 -8.62 -25.01 -13.75
C ASP A 75 -8.28 -23.57 -14.13
N ILE A 76 -9.28 -22.81 -14.60
CA ILE A 76 -9.13 -21.38 -14.90
C ILE A 76 -8.84 -20.60 -13.61
N TYR A 77 -9.50 -20.94 -12.50
CA TYR A 77 -9.23 -20.33 -11.20
C TYR A 77 -7.77 -20.54 -10.79
N ASN A 78 -7.27 -21.78 -10.84
CA ASN A 78 -5.89 -22.11 -10.50
C ASN A 78 -4.88 -21.40 -11.40
N MET A 79 -5.20 -21.25 -12.69
CA MET A 79 -4.38 -20.48 -13.63
C MET A 79 -4.36 -18.98 -13.30
N LEU A 80 -5.50 -18.39 -12.91
CA LEU A 80 -5.54 -17.01 -12.42
C LEU A 80 -4.82 -16.86 -11.08
N ASP A 81 -4.75 -17.92 -10.27
CA ASP A 81 -3.97 -17.98 -9.03
C ASP A 81 -2.48 -17.96 -9.29
N GLU A 82 -2.00 -18.79 -10.21
CA GLU A 82 -0.61 -18.77 -10.69
C GLU A 82 -0.25 -17.40 -11.30
N LEU A 83 -1.14 -16.82 -12.12
CA LEU A 83 -0.93 -15.48 -12.65
C LEU A 83 -0.80 -14.44 -11.54
N HIS A 84 -1.59 -14.58 -10.47
CA HIS A 84 -1.56 -13.65 -9.34
C HIS A 84 -0.17 -13.61 -8.70
N GLU A 85 0.40 -14.78 -8.41
CA GLU A 85 1.74 -14.91 -7.80
C GLU A 85 2.82 -14.25 -8.68
N HIS A 86 2.73 -14.39 -10.00
CA HIS A 86 3.67 -13.77 -10.91
C HIS A 86 3.60 -12.25 -10.91
N VAL A 87 2.38 -11.69 -10.89
CA VAL A 87 2.18 -10.24 -10.99
C VAL A 87 2.33 -9.49 -9.66
N GLU A 88 2.65 -10.18 -8.56
CA GLU A 88 3.10 -9.54 -7.32
C GLU A 88 4.39 -8.72 -7.55
N SER A 89 5.21 -9.12 -8.53
CA SER A 89 6.32 -8.29 -9.01
C SER A 89 5.81 -7.16 -9.89
N ILE A 90 6.20 -5.91 -9.57
CA ILE A 90 5.85 -4.71 -10.32
C ILE A 90 6.27 -4.81 -11.79
N ASP A 91 7.43 -5.43 -12.07
CA ASP A 91 7.91 -5.61 -13.44
C ASP A 91 6.99 -6.55 -14.23
N MET A 92 6.57 -7.66 -13.62
CA MET A 92 5.66 -8.62 -14.24
C MET A 92 4.25 -8.04 -14.40
N ALA A 93 3.75 -7.29 -13.41
CA ALA A 93 2.50 -6.55 -13.55
C ALA A 93 2.51 -5.60 -14.77
N ASN A 94 3.64 -4.92 -15.00
CA ASN A 94 3.82 -4.05 -16.15
C ASN A 94 3.94 -4.82 -17.48
N ASP A 95 4.57 -6.00 -17.45
CA ASP A 95 4.73 -6.86 -18.62
C ASP A 95 3.44 -7.59 -19.00
N LEU A 96 2.50 -7.79 -18.07
CA LEU A 96 1.20 -8.43 -18.33
C LEU A 96 0.45 -7.80 -19.51
N HIS A 97 0.50 -6.47 -19.63
CA HIS A 97 -0.08 -5.77 -20.76
C HIS A 97 0.67 -6.07 -22.06
N SER A 98 2.01 -6.02 -22.03
CA SER A 98 2.88 -6.29 -23.18
C SER A 98 2.73 -7.71 -23.73
N VAL A 99 2.44 -8.69 -22.87
CA VAL A 99 2.17 -10.08 -23.27
C VAL A 99 0.73 -10.33 -23.71
N GLY A 100 -0.12 -9.29 -23.68
CA GLY A 100 -1.52 -9.37 -24.12
C GLY A 100 -2.48 -9.96 -23.08
N GLY A 101 -2.05 -10.14 -21.83
CA GLY A 101 -2.86 -10.76 -20.77
C GLY A 101 -3.85 -9.83 -20.08
N LEU A 102 -3.66 -8.51 -20.17
CA LEU A 102 -4.50 -7.53 -19.47
C LEU A 102 -5.96 -7.56 -19.94
N VAL A 103 -6.21 -7.48 -21.24
CA VAL A 103 -7.57 -7.43 -21.79
C VAL A 103 -8.35 -8.73 -21.50
N PRO A 104 -7.78 -9.92 -21.71
CA PRO A 104 -8.40 -11.17 -21.27
C PRO A 104 -8.71 -11.23 -19.78
N LEU A 105 -7.78 -10.79 -18.92
CA LEU A 105 -8.00 -10.71 -17.47
C LEU A 105 -9.22 -9.84 -17.12
N LEU A 106 -9.35 -8.67 -17.75
CA LEU A 106 -10.52 -7.80 -17.58
C LEU A 106 -11.81 -8.44 -18.12
N GLY A 107 -11.71 -9.31 -19.12
CA GLY A 107 -12.83 -10.12 -19.61
C GLY A 107 -13.40 -11.06 -18.54
N TYR A 108 -12.53 -11.69 -17.73
CA TYR A 108 -12.96 -12.58 -16.64
C TYR A 108 -13.74 -11.87 -15.53
N LEU A 109 -13.65 -10.54 -15.42
CA LEU A 109 -14.54 -9.77 -14.53
C LEU A 109 -16.02 -9.89 -14.92
N ARG A 110 -16.34 -10.32 -16.16
CA ARG A 110 -17.71 -10.57 -16.64
C ARG A 110 -18.05 -12.06 -16.74
N SER A 111 -17.22 -12.94 -16.17
CA SER A 111 -17.44 -14.38 -16.16
C SER A 111 -18.78 -14.72 -15.48
N PRO A 112 -19.51 -15.77 -15.92
CA PRO A 112 -20.69 -16.26 -15.22
C PRO A 112 -20.37 -16.75 -13.79
N HIS A 113 -19.13 -17.16 -13.53
CA HIS A 113 -18.71 -17.73 -12.26
C HIS A 113 -18.19 -16.66 -11.28
N ALA A 114 -18.80 -16.57 -10.10
CA ALA A 114 -18.47 -15.55 -9.10
C ALA A 114 -17.05 -15.68 -8.53
N ASN A 115 -16.53 -16.91 -8.39
CA ASN A 115 -15.15 -17.15 -7.98
C ASN A 115 -14.14 -16.61 -8.99
N LEU A 116 -14.40 -16.77 -10.30
CA LEU A 116 -13.55 -16.23 -11.36
C LEU A 116 -13.60 -14.70 -11.39
N ARG A 117 -14.78 -14.09 -11.25
CA ARG A 117 -14.90 -12.62 -11.14
C ARG A 117 -14.12 -12.09 -9.94
N ALA A 118 -14.26 -12.73 -8.78
CA ALA A 118 -13.56 -12.37 -7.56
C ALA A 118 -12.03 -12.50 -7.72
N LYS A 119 -11.57 -13.60 -8.33
CA LYS A 119 -10.14 -13.86 -8.54
C LYS A 119 -9.53 -12.90 -9.56
N ALA A 120 -10.22 -12.64 -10.67
CA ALA A 120 -9.79 -11.65 -11.65
C ALA A 120 -9.69 -10.25 -11.03
N ALA A 121 -10.67 -9.86 -10.20
CA ALA A 121 -10.59 -8.60 -9.46
C ALA A 121 -9.41 -8.55 -8.48
N ASP A 122 -9.05 -9.68 -7.86
CA ASP A 122 -7.88 -9.78 -6.99
C ASP A 122 -6.57 -9.53 -7.76
N VAL A 123 -6.40 -10.20 -8.91
CA VAL A 123 -5.24 -9.99 -9.79
C VAL A 123 -5.19 -8.53 -10.26
N VAL A 124 -6.32 -7.95 -10.67
CA VAL A 124 -6.39 -6.54 -11.07
C VAL A 124 -6.04 -5.61 -9.90
N SER A 125 -6.45 -5.93 -8.67
CA SER A 125 -6.08 -5.16 -7.48
C SER A 125 -4.57 -5.13 -7.28
N THR A 126 -3.90 -6.26 -7.46
CA THR A 126 -2.45 -6.39 -7.29
C THR A 126 -1.67 -5.65 -8.37
N ILE A 127 -2.04 -5.80 -9.66
CA ILE A 127 -1.29 -5.14 -10.74
C ILE A 127 -1.33 -3.61 -10.67
N VAL A 128 -2.42 -3.03 -10.14
CA VAL A 128 -2.61 -1.57 -10.06
C VAL A 128 -2.19 -0.98 -8.72
N GLN A 129 -1.93 -1.80 -7.70
CA GLN A 129 -1.59 -1.34 -6.36
C GLN A 129 -0.29 -0.54 -6.39
N ASN A 130 -0.37 0.76 -6.08
CA ASN A 130 0.77 1.68 -6.11
C ASN A 130 1.56 1.66 -7.43
N ASN A 131 0.89 1.35 -8.56
CA ASN A 131 1.51 1.23 -9.87
C ASN A 131 0.81 2.15 -10.90
N PRO A 132 1.31 3.40 -11.08
CA PRO A 132 0.69 4.36 -12.00
C PRO A 132 0.61 3.88 -13.46
N LYS A 133 1.58 3.09 -13.93
CA LYS A 133 1.59 2.56 -15.30
C LYS A 133 0.45 1.58 -15.51
N SER A 134 0.32 0.59 -14.63
CA SER A 134 -0.78 -0.38 -14.69
C SER A 134 -2.14 0.27 -14.44
N GLN A 135 -2.23 1.24 -13.51
CA GLN A 135 -3.46 2.02 -13.30
C GLN A 135 -3.90 2.69 -14.60
N GLN A 136 -3.00 3.36 -15.32
CA GLN A 136 -3.30 3.99 -16.59
C GLN A 136 -3.76 2.96 -17.64
N LEU A 137 -3.04 1.86 -17.80
CA LEU A 137 -3.38 0.81 -18.78
C LEU A 137 -4.75 0.17 -18.51
N VAL A 138 -5.10 -0.06 -17.23
CA VAL A 138 -6.42 -0.56 -16.83
C VAL A 138 -7.52 0.45 -17.12
N MET A 139 -7.27 1.75 -16.89
CA MET A 139 -8.23 2.81 -17.21
C MET A 139 -8.46 2.91 -18.73
N GLU A 140 -7.39 2.87 -19.53
CA GLU A 140 -7.46 2.90 -21.01
C GLU A 140 -8.20 1.69 -21.60
N ALA A 141 -8.06 0.52 -20.96
CA ALA A 141 -8.78 -0.70 -21.33
C ALA A 141 -10.23 -0.74 -20.80
N ASN A 142 -10.76 0.36 -20.26
CA ASN A 142 -12.09 0.44 -19.64
C ASN A 142 -12.33 -0.60 -18.53
N GLY A 143 -11.28 -0.92 -17.76
CA GLY A 143 -11.35 -1.91 -16.68
C GLY A 143 -12.15 -1.47 -15.45
N LEU A 144 -12.40 -0.17 -15.28
CA LEU A 144 -13.19 0.35 -14.17
C LEU A 144 -14.69 -0.02 -14.27
N ASP A 145 -15.26 -0.05 -15.48
CA ASP A 145 -16.66 -0.40 -15.74
C ASP A 145 -17.09 -1.78 -15.20
N PRO A 146 -16.39 -2.89 -15.54
CA PRO A 146 -16.74 -4.21 -15.01
C PRO A 146 -16.50 -4.31 -13.51
N LEU A 147 -15.49 -3.62 -12.97
CA LEU A 147 -15.27 -3.56 -11.52
C LEU A 147 -16.43 -2.88 -10.80
N LEU A 148 -16.91 -1.74 -11.30
CA LEU A 148 -18.07 -1.04 -10.76
C LEU A 148 -19.34 -1.89 -10.85
N THR A 149 -19.54 -2.58 -11.98
CA THR A 149 -20.66 -3.50 -12.17
C THR A 149 -20.65 -4.61 -11.10
N ASN A 150 -19.49 -5.23 -10.87
CA ASN A 150 -19.34 -6.27 -9.85
C ASN A 150 -19.51 -5.71 -8.43
N PHE A 151 -18.98 -4.53 -8.13
CA PHE A 151 -19.17 -3.89 -6.83
C PHE A 151 -20.64 -3.58 -6.52
N ASN A 152 -21.39 -3.11 -7.52
CA ASN A 152 -22.77 -2.65 -7.36
C ASN A 152 -23.78 -3.81 -7.31
N SER A 153 -23.61 -4.80 -8.19
CA SER A 153 -24.71 -5.71 -8.55
C SER A 153 -24.40 -7.20 -8.43
N ASP A 154 -23.17 -7.59 -8.06
CA ASP A 154 -22.82 -9.00 -7.93
C ASP A 154 -23.58 -9.67 -6.77
N SER A 155 -24.08 -10.88 -6.97
CA SER A 155 -24.77 -11.65 -5.93
C SER A 155 -23.83 -12.15 -4.84
N SER A 156 -22.53 -12.30 -5.14
CA SER A 156 -21.52 -12.75 -4.21
C SER A 156 -20.83 -11.58 -3.51
N ILE A 157 -21.01 -11.49 -2.18
CA ILE A 157 -20.32 -10.50 -1.33
C ILE A 157 -18.80 -10.60 -1.47
N ALA A 158 -18.26 -11.81 -1.65
CA ALA A 158 -16.83 -12.01 -1.87
C ALA A 158 -16.35 -11.35 -3.16
N SER A 159 -17.11 -11.48 -4.25
CA SER A 159 -16.83 -10.82 -5.53
C SER A 159 -16.94 -9.29 -5.40
N ARG A 160 -18.00 -8.79 -4.75
CA ARG A 160 -18.16 -7.35 -4.45
C ARG A 160 -16.99 -6.78 -3.66
N THR A 161 -16.52 -7.53 -2.66
CA THR A 161 -15.39 -7.14 -1.80
C THR A 161 -14.08 -7.08 -2.58
N LYS A 162 -13.82 -8.06 -3.45
CA LYS A 162 -12.64 -8.06 -4.34
C LYS A 162 -12.71 -6.98 -5.41
N ALA A 163 -13.89 -6.69 -5.96
CA ALA A 163 -14.09 -5.57 -6.87
C ALA A 163 -13.82 -4.22 -6.19
N LEU A 164 -14.32 -4.01 -4.98
CA LEU A 164 -14.00 -2.85 -4.15
C LEU A 164 -12.49 -2.82 -3.77
N GLY A 165 -11.88 -4.00 -3.61
CA GLY A 165 -10.44 -4.29 -3.74
C GLY A 165 -9.76 -3.46 -4.80
N ALA A 166 -9.98 -3.90 -6.03
CA ALA A 166 -9.37 -3.36 -7.21
C ALA A 166 -9.69 -1.89 -7.44
N ILE A 167 -10.94 -1.46 -7.21
CA ILE A 167 -11.34 -0.05 -7.38
C ILE A 167 -10.51 0.84 -6.45
N SER A 168 -10.39 0.47 -5.17
CA SER A 168 -9.60 1.23 -4.20
C SER A 168 -8.16 1.38 -4.66
N SER A 169 -7.51 0.30 -5.09
CA SER A 169 -6.12 0.32 -5.58
C SER A 169 -5.99 1.10 -6.90
N LEU A 170 -6.99 1.03 -7.78
CA LEU A 170 -6.99 1.66 -9.10
C LEU A 170 -7.12 3.19 -9.02
N ILE A 171 -7.92 3.70 -8.08
CA ILE A 171 -8.18 5.13 -7.94
C ILE A 171 -7.20 5.81 -6.97
N GLN A 172 -6.42 5.04 -6.19
CA GLN A 172 -5.46 5.59 -5.26
C GLN A 172 -4.36 6.38 -6.00
N HIS A 173 -4.15 7.63 -5.57
CA HIS A 173 -3.29 8.63 -6.22
C HIS A 173 -3.57 8.86 -7.72
N ASN A 174 -4.75 8.48 -8.21
CA ASN A 174 -5.15 8.55 -9.62
C ASN A 174 -6.40 9.43 -9.78
N LYS A 175 -6.19 10.73 -10.00
CA LYS A 175 -7.28 11.74 -10.11
C LYS A 175 -8.31 11.41 -11.22
N PRO A 176 -7.92 10.99 -12.44
CA PRO A 176 -8.88 10.51 -13.44
C PRO A 176 -9.75 9.36 -12.93
N GLY A 177 -9.15 8.40 -12.22
CA GLY A 177 -9.87 7.28 -11.60
C GLY A 177 -10.89 7.73 -10.56
N ILE A 178 -10.51 8.64 -9.66
CA ILE A 178 -11.43 9.22 -8.65
C ILE A 178 -12.61 9.93 -9.32
N ASN A 179 -12.35 10.74 -10.34
CA ASN A 179 -13.41 11.44 -11.07
C ASN A 179 -14.35 10.46 -11.78
N ALA A 180 -13.82 9.42 -12.41
CA ALA A 180 -14.63 8.38 -13.05
C ALA A 180 -15.49 7.62 -12.03
N PHE A 181 -14.92 7.27 -10.87
CA PHE A 181 -15.66 6.65 -9.76
C PHE A 181 -16.81 7.53 -9.26
N ARG A 182 -16.55 8.85 -9.11
CA ARG A 182 -17.57 9.83 -8.72
C ARG A 182 -18.69 9.95 -9.76
N LEU A 183 -18.34 10.04 -11.05
CA LEU A 183 -19.32 10.11 -12.15
C LEU A 183 -20.19 8.85 -12.26
N ALA A 184 -19.66 7.70 -11.85
CA ALA A 184 -20.40 6.44 -11.82
C ALA A 184 -21.24 6.24 -10.54
N ASN A 185 -21.51 7.30 -9.77
CA ASN A 185 -22.24 7.26 -8.50
C ASN A 185 -21.62 6.32 -7.45
N GLY A 186 -20.30 6.17 -7.43
CA GLY A 186 -19.60 5.24 -6.53
C GLY A 186 -19.88 5.47 -5.03
N TYR A 187 -20.20 6.70 -4.62
CA TYR A 187 -20.58 7.01 -3.23
C TYR A 187 -21.91 6.37 -2.81
N ALA A 188 -22.88 6.24 -3.72
CA ALA A 188 -24.13 5.55 -3.41
C ALA A 188 -23.88 4.06 -3.17
N SER A 189 -23.04 3.45 -4.00
CA SER A 189 -22.62 2.06 -3.82
C SER A 189 -21.83 1.83 -2.53
N LEU A 190 -21.01 2.81 -2.12
CA LEU A 190 -20.32 2.78 -0.82
C LEU A 190 -21.30 2.82 0.35
N LYS A 191 -22.32 3.68 0.29
CA LYS A 191 -23.41 3.70 1.28
C LYS A 191 -24.14 2.35 1.38
N ASP A 192 -24.41 1.72 0.24
CA ASP A 192 -25.04 0.39 0.22
C ASP A 192 -24.12 -0.67 0.84
N ALA A 193 -22.81 -0.59 0.59
CA ALA A 193 -21.82 -1.48 1.20
C ALA A 193 -21.77 -1.34 2.74
N LEU A 194 -21.93 -0.12 3.28
CA LEU A 194 -22.04 0.10 4.73
C LEU A 194 -23.27 -0.54 5.37
N SER A 195 -24.30 -0.85 4.57
CA SER A 195 -25.53 -1.48 5.05
C SER A 195 -25.48 -3.02 4.99
N SER A 196 -24.38 -3.60 4.50
CA SER A 196 -24.15 -5.05 4.49
C SER A 196 -23.78 -5.57 5.87
N ASP A 197 -24.07 -6.84 6.16
CA ASP A 197 -23.63 -7.50 7.40
C ASP A 197 -22.17 -8.02 7.34
N ASP A 198 -21.51 -7.95 6.17
CA ASP A 198 -20.12 -8.41 6.03
C ASP A 198 -19.13 -7.34 6.50
N VAL A 199 -18.49 -7.63 7.64
CA VAL A 199 -17.51 -6.77 8.32
C VAL A 199 -16.35 -6.37 7.39
N ARG A 200 -15.83 -7.30 6.57
CA ARG A 200 -14.70 -7.02 5.68
C ARG A 200 -15.10 -6.05 4.58
N PHE A 201 -16.31 -6.21 4.04
CA PHE A 201 -16.87 -5.33 3.03
C PHE A 201 -17.14 -3.93 3.58
N GLN A 202 -17.78 -3.85 4.76
CA GLN A 202 -18.01 -2.58 5.48
C GLN A 202 -16.69 -1.84 5.74
N ARG A 203 -15.69 -2.51 6.34
CA ARG A 203 -14.38 -1.93 6.63
C ARG A 203 -13.71 -1.39 5.38
N LYS A 204 -13.76 -2.13 4.28
CA LYS A 204 -13.15 -1.71 3.02
C LYS A 204 -13.85 -0.49 2.41
N ALA A 205 -15.18 -0.42 2.52
CA ALA A 205 -15.94 0.74 2.09
C ALA A 205 -15.63 1.97 2.95
N LEU A 206 -15.59 1.83 4.28
CA LEU A 206 -15.23 2.91 5.21
C LEU A 206 -13.84 3.47 4.92
N ASN A 207 -12.86 2.60 4.71
CA ASN A 207 -11.49 3.01 4.38
C ASN A 207 -11.41 3.75 3.04
N LEU A 208 -12.17 3.32 2.03
CA LEU A 208 -12.23 4.03 0.76
C LEU A 208 -12.90 5.40 0.89
N ILE A 209 -13.99 5.51 1.67
CA ILE A 209 -14.64 6.79 1.95
C ILE A 209 -13.67 7.73 2.66
N LYS A 210 -12.99 7.26 3.72
CA LYS A 210 -11.98 8.04 4.45
C LYS A 210 -10.89 8.57 3.50
N TYR A 211 -10.35 7.71 2.64
CA TYR A 211 -9.36 8.10 1.64
C TYR A 211 -9.89 9.18 0.69
N LEU A 212 -11.09 9.00 0.14
CA LEU A 212 -11.68 9.96 -0.80
C LEU A 212 -11.95 11.33 -0.16
N LEU A 213 -12.44 11.35 1.08
CA LEU A 213 -12.67 12.57 1.84
C LEU A 213 -11.37 13.34 2.11
N HIS A 214 -10.29 12.60 2.42
CA HIS A 214 -8.97 13.18 2.61
C HIS A 214 -8.41 13.79 1.31
N GLU A 215 -8.61 13.13 0.17
CA GLU A 215 -8.14 13.64 -1.13
C GLU A 215 -8.95 14.85 -1.63
N ASN A 216 -10.26 14.90 -1.34
CA ASN A 216 -11.13 15.95 -1.84
C ASN A 216 -12.24 16.34 -0.85
N SER A 217 -12.05 17.45 -0.14
CA SER A 217 -13.05 17.98 0.79
C SER A 217 -14.38 18.37 0.13
N ALA A 218 -14.44 18.57 -1.19
CA ALA A 218 -15.70 18.80 -1.87
C ALA A 218 -16.60 17.55 -1.89
N ASP A 219 -16.05 16.36 -1.63
CA ASP A 219 -16.83 15.13 -1.56
C ASP A 219 -17.55 14.97 -0.21
N CYS A 220 -17.18 15.76 0.82
CA CYS A 220 -17.89 15.81 2.11
C CYS A 220 -19.37 16.13 1.95
N SER A 221 -19.73 17.07 1.05
CA SER A 221 -21.14 17.42 0.82
C SER A 221 -21.92 16.26 0.22
N ILE A 222 -21.34 15.51 -0.72
CA ILE A 222 -21.97 14.34 -1.35
C ILE A 222 -22.22 13.26 -0.30
N VAL A 223 -21.20 12.98 0.52
CA VAL A 223 -21.28 11.96 1.59
C VAL A 223 -22.35 12.33 2.61
N THR A 224 -22.43 13.60 3.00
CA THR A 224 -23.45 14.12 3.93
C THR A 224 -24.86 14.05 3.32
N GLU A 225 -25.05 14.46 2.07
CA GLU A 225 -26.34 14.38 1.36
C GLU A 225 -26.86 12.94 1.23
N LEU A 226 -25.97 11.97 1.03
CA LEU A 226 -26.32 10.55 0.97
C LEU A 226 -26.68 9.93 2.33
N GLY A 227 -26.41 10.64 3.43
CA GLY A 227 -26.68 10.17 4.79
C GLY A 227 -25.66 9.15 5.33
N ILE A 228 -24.48 9.06 4.71
CA ILE A 228 -23.37 8.20 5.16
C ILE A 228 -22.92 8.51 6.60
N PRO A 229 -22.84 9.78 7.07
CA PRO A 229 -22.41 10.07 8.44
C PRO A 229 -23.28 9.35 9.49
N ARG A 230 -24.60 9.26 9.29
CA ARG A 230 -25.50 8.54 10.21
C ARG A 230 -25.20 7.05 10.27
N GLN A 231 -24.83 6.44 9.15
CA GLN A 231 -24.41 5.04 9.11
C GLN A 231 -23.07 4.85 9.81
N MET A 232 -22.11 5.75 9.62
CA MET A 232 -20.82 5.71 10.33
C MET A 232 -20.99 5.86 11.85
N VAL A 233 -21.89 6.71 12.34
CA VAL A 233 -22.20 6.81 13.78
C VAL A 233 -22.74 5.50 14.33
N HIS A 234 -23.58 4.78 13.56
CA HIS A 234 -24.04 3.45 13.95
C HIS A 234 -22.89 2.42 13.97
N LEU A 235 -22.05 2.42 12.92
CA LEU A 235 -20.91 1.50 12.80
C LEU A 235 -19.78 1.78 13.81
N ALA A 236 -19.68 2.99 14.34
CA ALA A 236 -18.80 3.33 15.46
C ALA A 236 -19.17 2.56 16.76
N SER A 237 -20.37 1.98 16.83
CA SER A 237 -20.80 1.08 17.90
C SER A 237 -20.70 -0.42 17.53
N SER A 238 -20.07 -0.76 16.41
CA SER A 238 -19.92 -2.15 15.96
C SER A 238 -19.17 -3.01 16.98
N ALA A 239 -19.44 -4.32 17.03
CA ALA A 239 -18.66 -5.25 17.84
C ALA A 239 -17.23 -5.45 17.32
N ASP A 240 -17.03 -5.30 16.00
CA ASP A 240 -15.74 -5.44 15.33
C ASP A 240 -14.88 -4.18 15.49
N SER A 241 -13.63 -4.34 15.96
CA SER A 241 -12.71 -3.22 16.19
C SER A 241 -12.37 -2.47 14.91
N ASP A 242 -12.06 -3.19 13.84
CA ASP A 242 -11.59 -2.57 12.61
C ASP A 242 -12.70 -1.74 11.94
N VAL A 243 -13.95 -2.22 11.97
CA VAL A 243 -15.11 -1.45 11.48
C VAL A 243 -15.34 -0.20 12.33
N ARG A 244 -15.24 -0.31 13.67
CA ARG A 244 -15.36 0.86 14.55
C ARG A 244 -14.29 1.90 14.24
N GLU A 245 -13.03 1.49 14.16
CA GLU A 245 -11.90 2.38 13.88
C GLU A 245 -12.04 3.05 12.51
N ALA A 246 -12.39 2.28 11.47
CA ALA A 246 -12.61 2.83 10.14
C ALA A 246 -13.78 3.84 10.12
N ALA A 247 -14.86 3.58 10.87
CA ALA A 247 -16.00 4.48 11.00
C ALA A 247 -15.64 5.77 11.73
N LEU A 248 -14.94 5.67 12.86
CA LEU A 248 -14.44 6.83 13.63
C LEU A 248 -13.46 7.67 12.79
N GLY A 249 -12.58 7.01 12.02
CA GLY A 249 -11.68 7.69 11.09
C GLY A 249 -12.41 8.46 10.00
N GLY A 250 -13.45 7.88 9.40
CA GLY A 250 -14.29 8.58 8.42
C GLY A 250 -15.04 9.78 9.02
N LEU A 251 -15.60 9.62 10.24
CA LEU A 251 -16.26 10.70 10.97
C LEU A 251 -15.31 11.85 11.32
N LEU A 252 -14.06 11.54 11.67
CA LEU A 252 -13.03 12.54 11.95
C LEU A 252 -12.66 13.35 10.71
N GLU A 253 -12.54 12.72 9.53
CA GLU A 253 -12.30 13.46 8.29
C GLU A 253 -13.47 14.38 7.94
N LEU A 254 -14.71 13.96 8.19
CA LEU A 254 -15.89 14.81 8.03
C LEU A 254 -15.91 15.97 9.04
N ALA A 255 -15.55 15.73 10.30
CA ALA A 255 -15.52 16.74 11.36
C ALA A 255 -14.49 17.85 11.07
N LYS A 256 -13.36 17.50 10.44
CA LYS A 256 -12.33 18.48 10.05
C LYS A 256 -12.82 19.44 8.97
N ASP A 257 -13.76 19.03 8.12
CA ASP A 257 -14.32 19.91 7.10
C ASP A 257 -15.38 20.84 7.68
N LYS A 258 -14.97 22.07 7.99
CA LYS A 258 -15.83 23.14 8.56
C LYS A 258 -17.02 23.53 7.66
N LYS A 259 -17.06 23.09 6.40
CA LYS A 259 -18.13 23.38 5.43
C LYS A 259 -19.24 22.34 5.46
N SER A 260 -18.90 21.09 5.74
CA SER A 260 -19.87 20.06 6.05
C SER A 260 -20.45 20.40 7.43
N GLY A 261 -21.63 21.02 7.45
CA GLY A 261 -22.30 21.37 8.70
C GLY A 261 -22.36 20.18 9.68
N THR A 262 -22.55 20.53 10.95
CA THR A 262 -22.92 19.68 12.09
C THR A 262 -23.18 18.21 11.72
N LEU A 263 -22.27 17.31 12.12
CA LEU A 263 -22.43 15.86 11.93
C LEU A 263 -23.85 15.46 12.31
N ALA A 264 -24.56 14.79 11.39
CA ALA A 264 -25.95 14.41 11.63
C ALA A 264 -26.04 13.52 12.89
N ASP A 265 -26.91 13.92 13.83
CA ASP A 265 -27.13 13.32 15.15
C ASP A 265 -25.98 13.52 16.18
N GLU A 266 -25.56 14.77 16.44
CA GLU A 266 -24.53 15.08 17.45
C GLU A 266 -24.78 14.47 18.84
N GLU A 267 -26.03 14.43 19.30
CA GLU A 267 -26.40 13.80 20.58
C GLU A 267 -26.12 12.29 20.56
N LYS A 268 -26.43 11.63 19.44
CA LYS A 268 -26.15 10.21 19.26
C LYS A 268 -24.66 9.97 19.16
N LEU A 269 -23.93 10.78 18.39
CA LEU A 269 -22.47 10.70 18.32
C LEU A 269 -21.83 10.89 19.70
N LYS A 270 -22.29 11.88 20.47
CA LYS A 270 -21.80 12.15 21.83
C LYS A 270 -22.00 10.95 22.74
N SER A 271 -23.20 10.36 22.73
CA SER A 271 -23.50 9.17 23.56
C SER A 271 -22.69 7.94 23.14
N VAL A 272 -22.48 7.72 21.84
CA VAL A 272 -21.62 6.65 21.32
C VAL A 272 -20.18 6.86 21.78
N LEU A 273 -19.63 8.06 21.58
CA LEU A 273 -18.25 8.36 22.00
C LEU A 273 -18.09 8.22 23.52
N GLN A 274 -19.05 8.69 24.32
CA GLN A 274 -19.01 8.53 25.77
C GLN A 274 -19.02 7.05 26.17
N SER A 275 -19.90 6.24 25.56
CA SER A 275 -19.91 4.80 25.80
C SER A 275 -18.61 4.11 25.42
N ARG A 276 -17.94 4.54 24.33
CA ARG A 276 -16.63 4.02 23.94
C ARG A 276 -15.53 4.44 24.91
N ILE A 277 -15.52 5.70 25.34
CA ILE A 277 -14.60 6.23 26.34
C ILE A 277 -14.69 5.44 27.65
N ASP A 278 -15.91 5.15 28.11
CA ASP A 278 -16.14 4.38 29.33
C ASP A 278 -15.68 2.92 29.14
N GLY A 279 -16.03 2.30 28.00
CA GLY A 279 -15.58 0.95 27.67
C GLY A 279 -14.06 0.81 27.56
N ILE A 280 -13.37 1.78 26.94
CA ILE A 280 -11.91 1.84 26.88
C ILE A 280 -11.31 2.02 28.27
N SER A 281 -11.95 2.81 29.15
CA SER A 281 -11.45 3.03 30.51
C SER A 281 -11.46 1.76 31.38
N GLU A 282 -12.26 0.76 31.01
CA GLU A 282 -12.39 -0.53 31.71
C GLU A 282 -11.51 -1.64 31.09
N MET A 283 -10.81 -1.37 29.98
CA MET A 283 -9.97 -2.35 29.30
C MET A 283 -8.68 -2.66 30.07
N SER A 284 -8.17 -3.88 29.90
CA SER A 284 -6.84 -4.26 30.39
C SER A 284 -5.73 -3.60 29.57
N GLU A 285 -4.49 -3.57 30.10
CA GLU A 285 -3.33 -2.98 29.42
C GLU A 285 -3.10 -3.56 28.01
N ASP A 286 -3.17 -4.89 27.85
CA ASP A 286 -3.04 -5.55 26.55
C ASP A 286 -4.14 -5.12 25.55
N GLN A 287 -5.34 -4.85 26.04
CA GLN A 287 -6.47 -4.41 25.20
C GLN A 287 -6.34 -2.94 24.82
N LEU A 288 -5.77 -2.11 25.71
CA LEU A 288 -5.48 -0.71 25.43
C LEU A 288 -4.42 -0.56 24.35
N GLU A 289 -3.38 -1.40 24.34
CA GLU A 289 -2.39 -1.42 23.27
C GLU A 289 -3.03 -1.81 21.93
N ALA A 290 -3.88 -2.85 21.94
CA ALA A 290 -4.62 -3.26 20.74
C ALA A 290 -5.58 -2.17 20.22
N ALA A 291 -6.21 -1.39 21.11
CA ALA A 291 -7.14 -0.32 20.78
C ALA A 291 -6.46 1.05 20.59
N ARG A 292 -5.14 1.10 20.32
CA ARG A 292 -4.38 2.34 20.21
C ARG A 292 -4.97 3.31 19.18
N GLU A 293 -5.33 2.82 17.99
CA GLU A 293 -5.92 3.65 16.95
C GLU A 293 -7.30 4.15 17.37
N GLU A 294 -8.17 3.27 17.91
CA GLU A 294 -9.47 3.65 18.46
C GLU A 294 -9.34 4.78 19.51
N ARG A 295 -8.40 4.68 20.46
CA ARG A 295 -8.15 5.68 21.51
C ARG A 295 -7.80 7.06 20.93
N GLN A 296 -6.91 7.10 19.95
CA GLN A 296 -6.48 8.35 19.30
C GLN A 296 -7.60 8.97 18.46
N LEU A 297 -8.38 8.15 17.77
CA LEU A 297 -9.51 8.58 16.94
C LEU A 297 -10.65 9.15 17.80
N VAL A 298 -11.00 8.48 18.90
CA VAL A 298 -12.05 8.95 19.82
C VAL A 298 -11.68 10.31 20.43
N ASP A 299 -10.44 10.48 20.91
CA ASP A 299 -10.00 11.76 21.47
C ASP A 299 -9.96 12.88 20.42
N SER A 300 -9.43 12.59 19.23
CA SER A 300 -9.35 13.57 18.15
C SER A 300 -10.75 14.00 17.70
N LEU A 301 -11.67 13.04 17.53
CA LEU A 301 -13.04 13.33 17.12
C LEU A 301 -13.80 14.12 18.21
N TRP A 302 -13.64 13.75 19.48
CA TRP A 302 -14.23 14.50 20.59
C TRP A 302 -13.75 15.95 20.61
N LYS A 303 -12.44 16.17 20.45
CA LYS A 303 -11.83 17.50 20.40
C LYS A 303 -12.36 18.32 19.22
N GLU A 304 -12.41 17.75 18.02
CA GLU A 304 -12.88 18.45 16.82
C GLU A 304 -14.39 18.78 16.90
N CYS A 305 -15.21 17.90 17.48
CA CYS A 305 -16.65 18.13 17.60
C CYS A 305 -17.04 19.08 18.74
N TYR A 306 -16.39 18.98 19.90
CA TYR A 306 -16.84 19.67 21.13
C TYR A 306 -15.88 20.74 21.64
N ASN A 307 -14.71 20.92 21.02
CA ASN A 307 -13.67 21.87 21.45
C ASN A 307 -13.18 21.68 22.90
N GLU A 308 -13.34 20.48 23.46
CA GLU A 308 -12.93 20.10 24.81
C GLU A 308 -12.04 18.86 24.74
N PRO A 309 -11.10 18.65 25.70
CA PRO A 309 -10.36 17.40 25.78
C PRO A 309 -11.29 16.24 26.17
N SER A 310 -11.07 15.04 25.60
CA SER A 310 -11.81 13.86 26.03
C SER A 310 -11.38 13.43 27.44
N SER A 311 -12.25 12.74 28.18
CA SER A 311 -11.87 12.20 29.50
C SER A 311 -10.80 11.11 29.42
N LEU A 312 -10.60 10.48 28.24
CA LEU A 312 -9.44 9.60 28.02
C LEU A 312 -8.13 10.38 28.13
N ARG A 313 -8.09 11.61 27.64
CA ARG A 313 -6.90 12.47 27.71
C ARG A 313 -6.61 12.89 29.14
N GLU A 314 -7.65 13.21 29.90
CA GLU A 314 -7.53 13.54 31.32
C GLU A 314 -7.04 12.34 32.15
N LYS A 315 -7.45 11.11 31.78
CA LYS A 315 -7.00 9.87 32.42
C LYS A 315 -5.62 9.39 31.94
N GLY A 316 -4.99 10.05 30.98
CA GLY A 316 -3.70 9.63 30.41
C GLY A 316 -3.79 8.36 29.56
N LEU A 317 -4.98 8.01 29.07
CA LEU A 317 -5.23 6.79 28.29
C LEU A 317 -5.15 7.02 26.78
N VAL A 318 -5.01 8.25 26.29
CA VAL A 318 -4.93 8.52 24.83
C VAL A 318 -3.58 8.10 24.24
N VAL A 319 -2.51 8.32 24.99
CA VAL A 319 -1.16 7.88 24.63
C VAL A 319 -0.56 7.22 25.86
N LEU A 320 -0.28 5.92 25.78
CA LEU A 320 0.26 5.18 26.92
C LEU A 320 1.75 5.50 27.13
N PRO A 321 2.27 5.39 28.37
CA PRO A 321 3.70 5.55 28.65
C PRO A 321 4.54 4.54 27.83
N GLY A 322 5.32 5.04 26.86
CA GLY A 322 6.11 4.21 25.93
C GLY A 322 5.70 4.39 24.45
N GLU A 323 4.47 4.81 24.18
CA GLU A 323 4.00 5.15 22.83
C GLU A 323 4.53 6.52 22.34
N GLU A 324 4.93 7.41 23.26
CA GLU A 324 5.54 8.71 22.95
C GLU A 324 6.98 8.59 22.41
N THR A 325 7.62 7.43 22.53
CA THR A 325 9.05 7.25 22.27
C THR A 325 9.34 6.48 21.00
N PHE A 326 8.96 7.04 19.85
CA PHE A 326 9.85 7.00 18.69
C PHE A 326 10.58 8.34 18.61
N LYS A 327 11.39 8.67 19.63
CA LYS A 327 12.52 9.57 19.37
C LYS A 327 13.30 8.90 18.25
N GLN A 328 13.51 9.61 17.14
CA GLN A 328 14.44 9.16 16.10
C GLN A 328 15.68 8.62 16.83
N PRO A 329 16.12 7.38 16.53
CA PRO A 329 17.33 6.87 17.14
C PRO A 329 18.42 7.94 16.93
N PRO A 330 19.22 8.25 17.96
CA PRO A 330 20.22 9.31 17.86
C PRO A 330 20.99 9.10 16.58
N ASP A 331 21.13 10.15 15.76
CA ASP A 331 21.81 10.08 14.47
C ASP A 331 23.28 9.71 14.70
N VAL A 332 23.52 8.40 14.70
CA VAL A 332 24.83 7.79 14.88
C VAL A 332 25.59 7.85 13.56
N ALA A 333 24.92 7.86 12.41
CA ALA A 333 25.54 7.78 11.09
C ALA A 333 25.91 9.15 10.51
N GLY A 334 25.14 10.21 10.79
CA GLY A 334 25.39 11.57 10.29
C GLY A 334 26.71 12.17 10.79
N LYS A 335 27.26 11.67 11.92
CA LYS A 335 28.60 12.03 12.39
C LYS A 335 29.74 11.38 11.61
N PHE A 336 29.49 10.26 10.95
CA PHE A 336 30.50 9.51 10.19
C PHE A 336 30.36 9.67 8.68
N PHE A 337 29.17 10.04 8.21
CA PHE A 337 28.85 10.15 6.79
C PHE A 337 28.07 11.44 6.53
N GLU A 338 28.74 12.59 6.66
CA GLU A 338 28.23 13.82 6.05
C GLU A 338 28.44 13.77 4.54
N PRO A 339 27.38 13.88 3.71
CA PRO A 339 27.54 14.09 2.29
C PRO A 339 28.11 15.50 2.06
N ALA A 340 29.16 15.62 1.24
CA ALA A 340 29.87 16.87 0.94
C ALA A 340 29.00 18.02 0.35
N LEU A 341 27.69 17.81 0.17
CA LEU A 341 26.77 18.75 -0.46
C LEU A 341 25.96 19.61 0.52
N ARG A 342 26.06 19.43 1.85
CA ARG A 342 25.37 20.29 2.83
C ARG A 342 26.18 21.49 3.35
N ALA A 343 27.47 21.59 3.04
CA ALA A 343 28.32 22.67 3.55
C ALA A 343 27.99 24.07 2.97
N TRP A 344 27.10 24.18 1.97
CA TRP A 344 26.88 25.41 1.20
C TRP A 344 25.51 26.07 1.40
N SER A 345 24.80 25.77 2.49
CA SER A 345 23.53 26.46 2.82
C SER A 345 23.55 27.06 4.23
N THR A 346 24.07 28.29 4.29
CA THR A 346 23.84 29.43 5.21
C THR A 346 23.72 29.21 6.74
N PRO A 347 24.30 30.14 7.55
CA PRO A 347 24.27 30.05 9.01
C PRO A 347 22.96 30.59 9.59
N LYS A 348 22.33 29.84 10.50
CA LYS A 348 21.33 30.39 11.42
C LYS A 348 22.04 31.09 12.58
N GLN A 349 21.81 32.41 12.69
CA GLN A 349 21.94 33.13 13.95
C GLN A 349 20.94 32.55 14.95
N ASP A 350 21.42 32.18 16.14
CA ASP A 350 20.68 32.40 17.37
C ASP A 350 21.68 32.58 18.53
N GLY A 351 21.52 33.69 19.23
CA GLY A 351 22.37 34.07 20.34
C GLY A 351 21.96 33.39 21.65
N ARG A 352 22.94 33.03 22.46
CA ARG A 352 23.07 33.48 23.86
C ARG A 352 24.38 32.95 24.45
N ASN A 353 25.03 33.86 25.16
CA ASN A 353 26.27 33.72 25.92
C ASN A 353 26.23 32.53 26.91
N VAL A 354 27.39 31.96 27.22
CA VAL A 354 28.11 32.08 28.50
C VAL A 354 29.41 31.26 28.44
N SER A 355 30.53 31.91 28.84
CA SER A 355 31.85 31.44 29.38
C SER A 355 32.44 30.07 28.95
N GLU A 356 33.74 29.87 28.75
CA GLU A 356 34.89 30.34 29.54
C GLU A 356 36.22 29.92 28.86
N SER A 357 37.26 30.74 29.03
CA SER A 357 38.71 30.43 29.15
C SER A 357 39.47 29.43 28.24
N ALA A 358 40.69 29.89 27.95
CA ALA A 358 41.96 29.17 27.77
C ALA A 358 42.28 28.68 26.35
N GLY A 359 43.33 29.30 25.81
CA GLY A 359 43.84 29.01 24.49
C GLY A 359 44.87 27.89 24.50
N GLU A 360 45.10 27.36 23.31
CA GLU A 360 46.37 26.74 22.97
C GLU A 360 46.54 26.78 21.44
N LYS A 361 47.71 27.28 21.04
CA LYS A 361 48.21 27.30 19.65
C LYS A 361 48.60 25.89 19.23
N LYS A 362 48.51 25.62 17.93
CA LYS A 362 49.32 24.73 17.05
C LYS A 362 48.40 24.08 16.01
N ASP A 363 48.75 23.83 14.77
CA ASP A 363 49.89 24.14 13.91
C ASP A 363 49.32 23.99 12.49
N THR A 364 49.46 25.00 11.64
CA THR A 364 49.18 24.87 10.20
C THR A 364 50.43 24.32 9.51
N PRO A 365 50.31 23.27 8.68
CA PRO A 365 51.25 23.04 7.59
C PRO A 365 50.74 23.66 6.27
N PRO A 366 51.64 24.09 5.37
CA PRO A 366 51.37 25.01 4.26
C PRO A 366 50.79 24.34 2.99
N PRO A 367 50.25 25.12 2.04
CA PRO A 367 49.63 24.59 0.83
C PRO A 367 50.68 24.16 -0.20
N LEU A 368 50.54 22.95 -0.74
CA LEU A 368 51.30 22.50 -1.91
C LEU A 368 50.54 22.86 -3.19
N LEU A 369 51.07 23.84 -3.91
CA LEU A 369 50.76 24.15 -5.30
C LEU A 369 51.07 22.92 -6.19
N LEU A 370 50.12 22.56 -7.05
CA LEU A 370 50.37 21.83 -8.31
C LEU A 370 49.58 22.53 -9.41
N GLY A 371 50.30 23.06 -10.40
CA GLY A 371 49.78 23.90 -11.48
C GLY A 371 49.05 23.13 -12.60
N PRO A 372 48.43 23.85 -13.54
CA PRO A 372 47.69 23.24 -14.65
C PRO A 372 48.62 22.78 -15.79
N GLY A 373 48.35 21.57 -16.29
CA GLY A 373 49.01 20.95 -17.44
C GLY A 373 48.62 21.54 -18.81
N PRO A 374 49.30 21.11 -19.88
CA PRO A 374 49.61 21.96 -21.02
C PRO A 374 48.53 22.06 -22.09
N SER A 375 48.53 23.22 -22.75
CA SER A 375 47.83 23.55 -23.98
C SER A 375 48.55 22.95 -25.19
N ASP A 376 47.93 21.98 -25.87
CA ASP A 376 48.30 21.61 -27.23
C ASP A 376 47.42 22.36 -28.22
N GLY A 377 48.06 23.21 -29.01
CA GLY A 377 47.52 23.76 -30.24
C GLY A 377 48.57 23.64 -31.33
N SER A 378 48.25 22.90 -32.39
CA SER A 378 48.73 23.30 -33.71
C SER A 378 47.80 22.80 -34.80
N SER A 379 47.49 23.75 -35.66
CA SER A 379 46.69 23.71 -36.87
C SER A 379 47.48 23.26 -38.09
N ALA A 380 46.72 22.87 -39.12
CA ALA A 380 47.07 22.63 -40.53
C ALA A 380 47.40 21.19 -40.91
#